data_AF-A0A9N9PCH3-F1
#
_entry.id   AF-A0A9N9PCH3-F1
#
_cell.length_a   1.000
_cell.length_b   1.000
_cell.length_c   1.000
_cell.angle_alpha   90.00
_cell.angle_beta   90.00
_cell.angle_gamma   90.00
#
_symmetry.space_group_name_H-M   'P 1'
#
loop_
_entity.id
_entity.type
_entity.pdbx_description
1 polymer ?
#
loop_
_entity_poly.entity_id
_entity_poly.type
_entity_poly.pdbx_seq_one_letter_code
_entity_poly.pdbx_strand_id
1 'polypeptide(L)'
;GIEGSNGDLENLYKLENDETCIGDVFAQMEQGDSRLEKVYGEYCKRHEAAVQKLREFDTDDNVQGFLQSQCDGRTTCWDITSLLIKPVQRVLKYPLLLQQILSLTKPSHPDYEQLKYSLSEITKVAERINEIKRRKDIVEKIVGNKKHNY
;
A
#
# COMPACT_ATOMS: atom_id res chain seq x y z
N GLY A 1 -43.18 19.33 -19.37
CA GLY A 1 -41.90 20.06 -19.41
C GLY A 1 -41.10 19.66 -18.21
N ILE A 2 -39.78 19.57 -18.36
CA ILE A 2 -38.76 18.98 -17.46
C ILE A 2 -38.40 17.52 -17.83
N GLU A 3 -37.74 17.35 -18.97
CA GLU A 3 -36.91 16.17 -19.31
C GLU A 3 -35.44 16.56 -19.58
N GLY A 4 -35.05 17.79 -19.23
CA GLY A 4 -33.75 18.35 -19.62
C GLY A 4 -32.61 18.20 -18.59
N SER A 5 -32.83 17.74 -17.36
CA SER A 5 -31.80 17.92 -16.31
C SER A 5 -30.78 16.78 -16.15
N ASN A 6 -31.07 15.55 -16.59
CA ASN A 6 -30.16 14.41 -16.33
C ASN A 6 -28.99 14.34 -17.33
N GLY A 7 -29.22 14.67 -18.60
CA GLY A 7 -28.17 14.63 -19.62
C GLY A 7 -27.11 15.73 -19.42
N ASP A 8 -27.52 16.89 -18.92
CA ASP A 8 -26.61 18.01 -18.67
C ASP A 8 -25.71 17.75 -17.46
N LEU A 9 -26.22 17.10 -16.41
CA LEU A 9 -25.43 16.66 -15.24
C LEU A 9 -24.44 15.56 -15.62
N GLU A 10 -24.84 14.51 -16.35
CA GLU A 10 -23.90 13.48 -16.83
C GLU A 10 -22.82 14.05 -17.74
N ASN A 11 -23.15 15.00 -18.60
CA ASN A 11 -22.18 15.68 -19.45
C ASN A 11 -21.25 16.58 -18.65
N LEU A 12 -21.75 17.24 -17.59
CA LEU A 12 -20.92 18.01 -16.67
C LEU A 12 -19.94 17.10 -15.90
N TYR A 13 -20.41 15.97 -15.37
CA TYR A 13 -19.54 14.97 -14.72
C TYR A 13 -18.55 14.30 -15.67
N LYS A 14 -18.90 14.14 -16.95
CA LYS A 14 -17.96 13.68 -17.98
C LYS A 14 -16.91 14.73 -18.33
N LEU A 15 -17.31 16.01 -18.46
CA LEU A 15 -16.38 17.11 -18.71
C LEU A 15 -15.41 17.32 -17.54
N GLU A 16 -15.91 17.29 -16.31
CA GLU A 16 -15.10 17.53 -15.10
C GLU A 16 -14.11 16.36 -14.83
N ASN A 17 -14.44 15.14 -15.26
CA ASN A 17 -13.54 13.98 -15.17
C ASN A 17 -12.51 13.87 -16.32
N ASP A 18 -12.81 14.35 -17.53
CA ASP A 18 -11.88 14.27 -18.69
C ASP A 18 -10.70 15.29 -18.60
N GLU A 19 -10.65 16.13 -17.55
CA GLU A 19 -9.51 17.01 -17.24
C GLU A 19 -8.78 16.65 -15.92
N THR A 20 -9.28 15.69 -15.14
CA THR A 20 -8.67 15.34 -13.85
C THR A 20 -7.39 14.55 -14.08
N CYS A 21 -6.24 15.14 -13.74
CA CYS A 21 -4.94 14.50 -13.82
C CYS A 21 -4.40 14.18 -12.42
N ILE A 22 -4.14 12.90 -12.16
CA ILE A 22 -3.56 12.42 -10.90
C ILE A 22 -2.20 11.76 -11.10
N GLY A 23 -1.81 11.47 -12.34
CA GLY A 23 -0.53 10.86 -12.68
C GLY A 23 0.64 11.65 -12.11
N ASP A 24 0.61 12.98 -12.18
CA ASP A 24 1.70 13.83 -11.64
C ASP A 24 1.88 13.67 -10.13
N VAL A 25 0.78 13.49 -9.39
CA VAL A 25 0.83 13.29 -7.94
C VAL A 25 1.55 11.99 -7.62
N PHE A 26 1.20 10.90 -8.30
CA PHE A 26 1.87 9.61 -8.11
C PHE A 26 3.32 9.67 -8.57
N ALA A 27 3.62 10.31 -9.70
CA ALA A 27 4.99 10.48 -10.16
C ALA A 27 5.85 11.26 -9.15
N GLN A 28 5.32 12.33 -8.54
CA GLN A 28 6.03 13.07 -7.49
C GLN A 28 6.26 12.24 -6.23
N MET A 29 5.34 11.34 -5.89
CA MET A 29 5.54 10.42 -4.76
C MET A 29 6.70 9.45 -5.02
N GLU A 30 7.01 9.15 -6.29
CA GLU A 30 8.05 8.19 -6.69
C GLU A 30 9.36 8.80 -7.20
N GLN A 31 9.43 10.11 -7.46
CA GLN A 31 10.65 10.75 -7.93
C GLN A 31 11.75 10.77 -6.86
N GLY A 32 12.97 10.37 -7.25
CA GLY A 32 14.16 10.43 -6.42
C GLY A 32 14.19 9.37 -5.31
N ASP A 33 14.61 9.77 -4.11
CA ASP A 33 14.67 8.91 -2.93
C ASP A 33 13.25 8.77 -2.33
N SER A 34 12.39 8.03 -3.06
CA SER A 34 10.93 7.94 -2.89
C SER A 34 10.54 7.85 -1.43
N ARG A 35 9.72 8.82 -0.98
CA ARG A 35 9.18 8.83 0.37
C ARG A 35 8.38 7.55 0.65
N LEU A 36 7.73 7.00 -0.38
CA LEU A 36 6.99 5.75 -0.28
C LEU A 36 7.94 4.59 0.03
N GLU A 37 9.03 4.47 -0.73
CA GLU A 37 10.04 3.43 -0.53
C GLU A 37 10.68 3.49 0.86
N LYS A 38 11.07 4.68 1.33
CA LYS A 38 11.67 4.85 2.67
C LYS A 38 10.74 4.41 3.79
N VAL A 39 9.52 4.93 3.77
CA VAL A 39 8.56 4.74 4.87
C VAL A 39 8.06 3.29 4.89
N TYR A 40 7.62 2.78 3.73
CA TYR A 40 7.12 1.41 3.65
C TYR A 40 8.24 0.38 3.72
N GLY A 41 9.42 0.66 3.16
CA GLY A 41 10.58 -0.22 3.27
C GLY A 41 10.99 -0.45 4.72
N GLU A 42 11.13 0.61 5.51
CA GLU A 42 11.50 0.49 6.93
C GLU A 42 10.40 -0.19 7.76
N TYR A 43 9.13 0.13 7.48
CA TYR A 43 8.00 -0.53 8.13
C TYR A 43 7.97 -2.03 7.82
N CYS A 44 8.02 -2.42 6.54
CA CYS A 44 7.99 -3.82 6.09
C CYS A 44 9.17 -4.62 6.66
N LYS A 45 10.35 -4.00 6.77
CA LYS A 45 11.54 -4.61 7.37
C LYS A 45 11.32 -4.98 8.85
N ARG A 46 10.60 -4.15 9.60
CA ARG A 46 10.34 -4.35 11.04
C ARG A 46 9.06 -5.13 11.33
N HIS A 47 8.13 -5.17 10.37
CA HIS A 47 6.79 -5.76 10.55
C HIS A 47 6.84 -7.20 11.09
N GLU A 48 7.68 -8.07 10.53
CA GLU A 48 7.74 -9.46 10.98
C GLU A 48 8.25 -9.61 12.41
N ALA A 49 9.25 -8.82 12.80
CA ALA A 49 9.75 -8.83 14.18
C ALA A 49 8.69 -8.32 15.16
N ALA A 50 7.92 -7.29 14.77
CA ALA A 50 6.81 -6.80 15.58
C ALA A 50 5.71 -7.85 15.74
N VAL A 51 5.32 -8.54 14.66
CA VAL A 51 4.32 -9.63 14.71
C VAL A 51 4.82 -10.79 15.56
N GLN A 52 6.09 -11.18 15.42
CA GLN A 52 6.68 -12.23 16.26
C GLN A 52 6.68 -11.83 17.74
N LYS A 53 6.97 -10.56 18.05
CA LYS A 53 6.94 -10.06 19.42
C LYS A 53 5.53 -10.08 20.02
N LEU A 54 4.50 -9.77 19.22
CA LEU A 54 3.11 -9.89 19.66
C LEU A 54 2.76 -11.34 20.02
N ARG A 55 3.21 -12.31 19.20
CA ARG A 55 2.98 -13.74 19.46
C ARG A 55 3.57 -14.26 20.77
N GLU A 56 4.68 -13.66 21.22
CA GLU A 56 5.27 -14.00 22.54
C GLU A 56 4.31 -13.69 23.70
N PHE A 57 3.32 -12.81 23.49
CA PHE A 57 2.31 -12.43 24.48
C PHE A 57 0.94 -13.06 24.21
N ASP A 58 0.81 -14.02 23.29
CA ASP A 58 -0.47 -14.68 22.98
C ASP A 58 -1.08 -15.38 24.22
N THR A 59 -0.26 -15.75 25.20
CA THR A 59 -0.69 -16.41 26.45
C THR A 59 -0.81 -15.46 27.65
N ASP A 60 -0.57 -14.15 27.47
CA ASP A 60 -0.72 -13.16 28.55
C ASP A 60 -2.08 -12.45 28.43
N ASP A 61 -3.04 -12.89 29.24
CA ASP A 61 -4.41 -12.36 29.24
C ASP A 61 -4.48 -10.85 29.50
N ASN A 62 -3.56 -10.29 30.30
CA ASN A 62 -3.56 -8.85 30.55
C ASN A 62 -3.14 -8.06 29.32
N VAL A 63 -2.10 -8.55 28.62
CA VAL A 63 -1.64 -7.94 27.38
C VAL A 63 -2.70 -8.11 26.30
N GLN A 64 -3.28 -9.30 26.12
CA GLN A 64 -4.34 -9.53 25.14
C GLN A 64 -5.57 -8.66 25.39
N GLY A 65 -6.01 -8.54 26.65
CA GLY A 65 -7.11 -7.64 27.03
C GLY A 65 -6.81 -6.17 26.69
N PHE A 66 -5.58 -5.71 26.96
CA PHE A 66 -5.15 -4.37 26.56
C PHE A 66 -5.16 -4.20 25.03
N LEU A 67 -4.57 -5.12 24.28
CA LEU A 67 -4.49 -5.04 22.82
C LEU A 67 -5.88 -5.05 22.18
N GLN A 68 -6.80 -5.89 22.66
CA GLN A 68 -8.19 -5.91 22.20
C GLN A 68 -8.91 -4.58 22.46
N SER A 69 -8.70 -3.98 23.65
CA SER A 69 -9.28 -2.67 23.97
C SER A 69 -8.81 -1.53 23.04
N GLN A 70 -7.66 -1.69 22.38
CA GLN A 70 -7.18 -0.73 21.37
C GLN A 70 -7.85 -0.94 20.01
N CYS A 71 -8.45 -2.10 19.75
CA CYS A 71 -9.19 -2.40 18.53
C CYS A 71 -10.69 -2.06 18.66
N ASP A 72 -11.27 -2.34 19.82
CA ASP A 72 -12.71 -2.22 20.07
C ASP A 72 -13.25 -0.80 19.77
N GLY A 73 -14.21 -0.72 18.86
CA GLY A 73 -14.86 0.53 18.46
C GLY A 73 -13.99 1.51 17.66
N ARG A 74 -12.70 1.20 17.42
CA ARG A 74 -11.75 2.05 16.69
C ARG A 74 -11.45 1.55 15.29
N THR A 75 -11.66 0.26 15.04
CA THR A 75 -11.39 -0.39 13.75
C THR A 75 -12.37 -1.52 13.50
N THR A 76 -12.49 -1.93 12.23
CA THR A 76 -13.20 -3.15 11.82
C THR A 76 -12.31 -4.40 11.89
N CYS A 77 -11.05 -4.26 12.31
CA CYS A 77 -10.13 -5.38 12.43
C CYS A 77 -10.32 -6.10 13.75
N TRP A 78 -10.25 -7.43 13.69
CA TRP A 78 -10.42 -8.32 14.83
C TRP A 78 -9.29 -8.20 15.86
N ASP A 79 -8.05 -7.99 15.42
CA ASP A 79 -6.89 -7.84 16.28
C ASP A 79 -5.83 -6.86 15.72
N ILE A 80 -4.84 -6.53 16.56
CA ILE A 80 -3.73 -5.63 16.19
C ILE A 80 -2.86 -6.23 15.09
N THR A 81 -2.65 -7.54 15.06
CA THR A 81 -1.85 -8.19 14.01
C THR A 81 -2.47 -7.95 12.63
N SER A 82 -3.78 -8.03 12.52
CA SER A 82 -4.59 -7.77 11.32
C SER A 82 -4.60 -6.30 10.91
N LEU A 83 -4.39 -5.38 11.85
CA LEU A 83 -4.13 -3.98 11.54
C LEU A 83 -2.73 -3.78 10.96
N LEU A 84 -1.71 -4.38 11.59
CA LEU A 84 -0.31 -4.16 11.25
C LEU A 84 0.08 -4.68 9.86
N ILE A 85 -0.68 -5.63 9.30
CA ILE A 85 -0.45 -6.12 7.93
C ILE A 85 -0.94 -5.13 6.85
N LYS A 86 -1.83 -4.19 7.19
CA LYS A 86 -2.44 -3.29 6.19
C LYS A 86 -1.43 -2.42 5.43
N PRO A 87 -0.40 -1.81 6.05
CA PRO A 87 0.59 -1.05 5.28
C PRO A 87 1.36 -1.94 4.30
N VAL A 88 1.69 -3.18 4.69
CA VAL A 88 2.34 -4.16 3.80
C VAL A 88 1.43 -4.50 2.62
N GLN A 89 0.13 -4.65 2.86
CA GLN A 89 -0.84 -4.88 1.78
C GLN A 89 -1.04 -3.63 0.92
N ARG A 90 -1.06 -2.43 1.53
CA ARG A 90 -1.40 -1.18 0.86
C ARG A 90 -0.40 -0.82 -0.22
N VAL A 91 0.90 -0.98 0.05
CA VAL A 91 1.94 -0.68 -0.94
C VAL A 91 1.81 -1.55 -2.20
N LEU A 92 1.34 -2.79 -2.06
CA LEU A 92 1.08 -3.70 -3.18
C LEU A 92 -0.22 -3.38 -3.94
N LYS A 93 -1.11 -2.58 -3.37
CA LYS A 93 -2.37 -2.18 -4.02
C LYS A 93 -2.19 -1.02 -4.99
N TYR A 94 -1.23 -0.12 -4.78
CA TYR A 94 -1.07 1.04 -5.65
C TYR A 94 -0.81 0.69 -7.13
N PRO A 95 0.05 -0.29 -7.48
CA PRO A 95 0.20 -0.72 -8.87
C PRO A 95 -1.13 -1.20 -9.48
N LEU A 96 -1.91 -1.99 -8.73
CA LEU A 96 -3.20 -2.52 -9.20
C LEU A 96 -4.23 -1.41 -9.43
N LEU A 97 -4.29 -0.42 -8.53
CA LEU A 97 -5.20 0.70 -8.64
C LEU A 97 -4.83 1.60 -9.83
N LEU A 98 -3.55 1.94 -9.98
CA LEU A 98 -3.05 2.74 -11.11
C LEU A 98 -3.25 2.02 -12.44
N GLN A 99 -3.05 0.70 -12.49
CA GLN A 99 -3.35 -0.10 -13.67
C GLN A 99 -4.83 -0.04 -14.06
N GLN A 100 -5.74 -0.10 -13.08
CA GLN A 100 -7.17 0.02 -13.33
C GLN A 100 -7.57 1.42 -13.78
N ILE A 101 -6.95 2.47 -13.22
CA ILE A 101 -7.21 3.85 -13.66
C ILE A 101 -6.71 4.03 -15.11
N LEU A 102 -5.50 3.56 -15.41
CA LEU A 102 -4.94 3.62 -16.76
C LEU A 102 -5.79 2.86 -17.79
N SER A 103 -6.35 1.70 -17.43
CA SER A 103 -7.20 0.91 -18.34
C SER A 103 -8.54 1.59 -18.67
N LEU A 104 -9.01 2.47 -17.79
CA LEU A 104 -10.22 3.28 -17.98
C LEU A 104 -9.92 4.66 -18.59
N THR A 105 -8.65 5.06 -18.65
CA THR A 105 -8.22 6.35 -19.21
C THR A 105 -7.98 6.22 -20.72
N LYS A 106 -8.62 7.07 -21.52
CA LYS A 106 -8.43 7.07 -22.99
C LYS A 106 -6.98 7.47 -23.33
N PRO A 107 -6.36 6.89 -24.38
CA PRO A 107 -5.02 7.30 -24.82
C PRO A 107 -4.89 8.79 -25.22
N SER A 108 -6.02 9.44 -25.57
CA SER A 108 -6.07 10.87 -25.88
C SER A 108 -6.13 11.78 -24.66
N HIS A 109 -6.35 11.22 -23.46
CA HIS A 109 -6.46 11.99 -22.22
C HIS A 109 -5.07 12.50 -21.80
N PRO A 110 -4.94 13.76 -21.32
CA PRO A 110 -3.65 14.34 -20.96
C PRO A 110 -2.89 13.53 -19.88
N ASP A 111 -3.60 12.90 -18.95
CA ASP A 111 -3.00 12.10 -17.88
C ASP A 111 -2.49 10.71 -18.31
N TYR A 112 -2.80 10.25 -19.53
CA TYR A 112 -2.55 8.86 -19.93
C TYR A 112 -1.07 8.46 -19.84
N GLU A 113 -0.17 9.25 -20.45
CA GLU A 113 1.26 8.97 -20.41
C GLU A 113 1.84 9.12 -19.00
N GLN A 114 1.31 10.07 -18.23
CA GLN A 114 1.76 10.31 -16.86
C GLN A 114 1.33 9.18 -15.91
N LEU A 115 0.12 8.64 -16.06
CA LEU A 115 -0.35 7.45 -15.35
C LEU A 115 0.48 6.22 -15.70
N LYS A 116 0.82 6.05 -16.98
CA LYS A 116 1.67 4.95 -17.46
C LYS A 116 3.08 5.02 -16.87
N TYR A 117 3.68 6.22 -16.84
CA TYR A 117 4.95 6.45 -16.16
C TYR A 117 4.86 6.12 -14.66
N SER A 118 3.85 6.67 -13.99
CA SER A 118 3.63 6.46 -12.54
C SER A 118 3.42 5.00 -12.18
N LEU A 119 2.67 4.26 -13.00
CA LEU A 119 2.48 2.82 -12.86
C LEU A 119 3.82 2.07 -12.95
N SER A 120 4.71 2.44 -13.88
CA SER A 120 6.03 1.83 -13.98
C SER A 120 6.85 2.08 -12.72
N GLU A 121 6.90 3.32 -12.23
CA GLU A 121 7.73 3.67 -11.08
C GLU A 121 7.23 3.04 -9.78
N ILE A 122 5.91 3.08 -9.51
CA ILE A 122 5.35 2.51 -8.29
C ILE A 122 5.46 0.99 -8.25
N THR A 123 5.44 0.34 -9.42
CA THR A 123 5.71 -1.09 -9.54
C THR A 123 7.14 -1.40 -9.13
N LYS A 124 8.12 -0.62 -9.61
CA LYS A 124 9.52 -0.78 -9.20
C LYS A 124 9.72 -0.55 -7.70
N VAL A 125 9.02 0.41 -7.10
CA VAL A 125 9.07 0.64 -5.63
C VAL A 125 8.53 -0.56 -4.86
N ALA A 126 7.36 -1.07 -5.25
CA ALA A 126 6.78 -2.26 -4.62
C ALA A 126 7.73 -3.48 -4.74
N GLU A 127 8.36 -3.67 -5.90
CA GLU A 127 9.35 -4.72 -6.12
C GLU A 127 10.59 -4.55 -5.24
N ARG A 128 11.15 -3.34 -5.13
CA ARG A 128 12.31 -3.06 -4.26
C ARG A 128 12.00 -3.31 -2.79
N ILE A 129 10.84 -2.89 -2.30
CA ILE A 129 10.39 -3.18 -0.92
C ILE A 129 10.28 -4.69 -0.70
N ASN A 130 9.71 -5.42 -1.66
CA ASN A 130 9.59 -6.87 -1.59
C ASN A 130 10.97 -7.57 -1.58
N GLU A 131 11.93 -7.07 -2.36
CA GLU A 131 13.30 -7.59 -2.39
C GLU A 131 14.07 -7.29 -1.09
N ILE A 132 13.89 -6.10 -0.49
CA ILE A 132 14.46 -5.77 0.82
C ILE A 132 13.99 -6.79 1.86
N LYS A 133 12.70 -7.12 1.84
CA LYS A 133 12.12 -8.14 2.71
C LYS A 133 12.77 -9.50 2.46
N ARG A 134 12.81 -9.96 1.20
CA ARG A 134 13.44 -11.23 0.82
C ARG A 134 14.89 -11.36 1.29
N ARG A 135 15.71 -10.31 1.12
CA ARG A 135 17.11 -10.32 1.53
C ARG A 135 17.27 -10.45 3.04
N LYS A 136 16.42 -9.75 3.80
CA LYS A 136 16.40 -9.84 5.27
C LYS A 136 16.14 -11.28 5.72
N ASP A 137 15.12 -11.91 5.16
CA ASP A 137 14.72 -13.28 5.53
C ASP A 137 15.83 -14.31 5.21
N ILE A 138 16.54 -14.13 4.09
CA ILE A 138 17.68 -14.96 3.72
C ILE A 138 18.83 -14.80 4.72
N VAL A 139 19.17 -13.55 5.08
CA VAL A 139 20.25 -13.27 6.06
C VAL A 139 19.92 -13.87 7.42
N GLU A 140 18.68 -13.70 7.91
CA GLU A 140 18.24 -14.26 9.18
C GLU A 140 18.33 -15.79 9.20
N LYS A 141 17.92 -16.48 8.13
CA LYS A 141 18.05 -17.94 8.01
C LYS A 141 19.51 -18.41 8.02
N ILE A 142 20.40 -17.73 7.29
CA ILE A 142 21.83 -18.10 7.22
C ILE A 142 22.50 -17.88 8.59
N VAL A 143 22.25 -16.75 9.24
CA VAL A 143 22.84 -16.42 10.55
C VAL A 143 22.26 -17.30 11.65
N GLY A 144 20.96 -17.58 11.62
CA GLY A 144 20.28 -18.51 12.53
C GLY A 144 20.85 -19.93 12.43
N ASN A 145 21.08 -20.42 11.21
CA ASN A 145 21.71 -21.73 10.99
C ASN A 145 23.16 -21.77 11.52
N LYS A 146 23.94 -20.68 11.42
CA LYS A 146 25.29 -20.65 11.99
C LYS A 146 25.31 -20.73 13.52
N LYS A 147 24.28 -20.24 14.21
CA LYS A 147 24.18 -20.31 15.69
C LYS A 147 23.77 -21.68 16.23
N HIS A 148 23.18 -22.55 15.41
CA HIS A 148 22.79 -23.91 15.78
C HIS A 148 23.87 -24.97 15.51
N ASN A 149 24.99 -24.60 14.89
CA ASN A 149 26.08 -25.52 14.53
C ASN A 149 27.32 -25.38 15.42
N TYR A 150 27.18 -24.80 16.62
CA TYR A 150 28.20 -24.73 17.66
C TYR A 150 27.63 -25.16 19.00
#